data_AF-A0AAE2DHN8-F1
#
_entry.id   AF-A0AAE2DHN8-F1
#
_cell.length_a   1.000
_cell.length_b   1.000
_cell.length_c   1.000
_cell.angle_alpha   90.00
_cell.angle_beta   90.00
_cell.angle_gamma   90.00
#
_symmetry.space_group_name_H-M   'P 1'
#
loop_
_entity.id
_entity.type
_entity.pdbx_description
1 polymer ?
#
loop_
_entity_poly.entity_id
_entity_poly.type
_entity_poly.pdbx_seq_one_letter_code
_entity_poly.pdbx_strand_id
1 'polypeptide(L)'
;MRFFFGVPAVALLAGCASSAIPVSLADPVPRDELYEFQTKPAGESGKVTVVRDSGMVGSGCDIVVYVDGRKAAKVGTGQRASFYLPPGNPSIGAGLAGSGLCGGAAIRTISANVQSGKESLYRISGDMSGFFLGPYVDYQ
;
A
#
# COMPACT_ATOMS: atom_id res chain seq x y z
N MET A 1 -8.37 59.93 -0.05
CA MET A 1 -9.08 59.02 -0.98
C MET A 1 -8.04 58.60 -2.02
N ARG A 2 -7.55 57.37 -2.16
CA ARG A 2 -8.02 56.02 -1.83
C ARG A 2 -6.75 55.16 -1.59
N PHE A 3 -6.63 54.50 -0.44
CA PHE A 3 -5.60 53.49 -0.21
C PHE A 3 -5.95 52.25 -1.03
N PHE A 4 -5.16 51.93 -2.06
CA PHE A 4 -5.22 50.62 -2.71
C PHE A 4 -4.58 49.58 -1.77
N PHE A 5 -5.40 48.97 -0.92
CA PHE A 5 -5.02 47.79 -0.16
C PHE A 5 -4.85 46.62 -1.13
N GLY A 6 -3.62 46.13 -1.27
CA GLY A 6 -3.30 44.92 -2.00
C GLY A 6 -3.92 43.69 -1.34
N VAL A 7 -4.52 42.83 -2.14
CA VAL A 7 -4.96 41.49 -1.71
C VAL A 7 -3.79 40.54 -1.95
N PRO A 8 -3.13 40.00 -0.92
CA PRO A 8 -2.17 38.93 -1.12
C PRO A 8 -2.98 37.65 -1.37
N ALA A 9 -2.91 37.13 -2.59
CA ALA A 9 -3.42 35.81 -2.93
C ALA A 9 -2.53 34.76 -2.24
N VAL A 10 -2.86 34.41 -1.00
CA VAL A 10 -2.25 33.27 -0.30
C VAL A 10 -2.83 32.00 -0.93
N ALA A 11 -2.13 31.47 -1.94
CA ALA A 11 -2.41 30.15 -2.46
C ALA A 11 -2.05 29.12 -1.39
N LEU A 12 -3.07 28.49 -0.81
CA LEU A 12 -2.91 27.35 0.10
C LEU A 12 -2.25 26.20 -0.69
N LEU A 13 -0.99 25.88 -0.36
CA LEU A 13 -0.34 24.66 -0.83
C LEU A 13 -0.98 23.46 -0.11
N ALA A 14 -2.11 22.97 -0.62
CA ALA A 14 -2.66 21.69 -0.20
C ALA A 14 -1.76 20.57 -0.73
N GLY A 15 -1.09 19.85 0.17
CA GLY A 15 -0.31 18.66 -0.18
C GLY A 15 -1.23 17.50 -0.56
N CYS A 16 -1.20 17.08 -1.82
CA CYS A 16 -1.90 15.87 -2.27
C CYS A 16 -1.06 14.62 -1.94
N ALA A 17 -1.09 14.17 -0.69
CA ALA A 17 -0.53 12.90 -0.25
C ALA A 17 -1.59 12.01 0.42
N SER A 18 -1.36 10.70 0.46
CA SER A 18 -2.17 9.74 1.22
C SER A 18 -2.03 9.97 2.73
N SER A 19 -3.04 9.56 3.50
CA SER A 19 -3.03 9.65 4.95
C SER A 19 -2.64 8.30 5.55
N ALA A 20 -1.63 8.32 6.41
CA ALA A 20 -1.16 7.12 7.10
C ALA A 20 -2.27 6.56 8.00
N ILE A 21 -2.65 5.30 7.75
CA ILE A 21 -3.60 4.56 8.60
C ILE A 21 -2.84 3.51 9.42
N PRO A 22 -3.13 3.35 10.72
CA PRO A 22 -2.55 2.25 11.49
C PRO A 22 -3.14 0.91 11.04
N VAL A 23 -2.33 -0.14 11.07
CA VAL A 23 -2.74 -1.48 10.62
C VAL A 23 -4.00 -1.97 11.34
N SER A 24 -4.21 -1.60 12.60
CA SER A 24 -5.38 -1.99 13.40
C SER A 24 -6.70 -1.38 12.91
N LEU A 25 -6.66 -0.22 12.27
CA LEU A 25 -7.84 0.49 11.74
C LEU A 25 -8.08 0.21 10.26
N ALA A 26 -7.13 -0.43 9.57
CA ALA A 26 -7.28 -0.77 8.17
C ALA A 26 -8.25 -1.95 7.97
N ASP A 27 -9.16 -1.79 7.02
CA ASP A 27 -10.17 -2.81 6.70
C ASP A 27 -9.52 -4.04 6.05
N PRO A 28 -9.95 -5.26 6.37
CA PRO A 28 -9.45 -6.44 5.68
C PRO A 28 -9.88 -6.41 4.21
N VAL A 29 -8.96 -6.78 3.32
CA VAL A 29 -9.30 -6.98 1.90
C VAL A 29 -10.39 -8.06 1.75
N PRO A 30 -11.41 -7.84 0.91
CA PRO A 30 -12.46 -8.81 0.63
C PRO A 30 -11.91 -10.15 0.10
N ARG A 31 -12.62 -11.25 0.37
CA ARG A 31 -12.15 -12.60 0.01
C ARG A 31 -12.00 -12.83 -1.49
N ASP A 32 -12.82 -12.18 -2.30
CA ASP A 32 -12.78 -12.20 -3.77
C ASP A 32 -11.60 -11.42 -4.36
N GLU A 33 -10.94 -10.61 -3.54
CA GLU A 33 -9.74 -9.83 -3.89
C GLU A 33 -8.45 -10.40 -3.28
N LEU A 34 -8.55 -11.50 -2.53
CA LEU A 34 -7.43 -12.28 -2.00
C LEU A 34 -7.21 -13.50 -2.90
N TYR A 35 -6.07 -13.57 -3.58
CA TYR A 35 -5.83 -14.56 -4.63
C TYR A 35 -4.99 -15.74 -4.14
N GLU A 36 -3.90 -15.47 -3.41
CA GLU A 36 -2.95 -16.51 -2.97
C GLU A 36 -2.44 -16.27 -1.54
N PHE A 37 -1.80 -17.29 -0.96
CA PHE A 37 -1.10 -17.26 0.34
C PHE A 37 -1.98 -16.99 1.57
N GLN A 38 -3.28 -17.28 1.48
CA GLN A 38 -4.22 -17.11 2.61
C GLN A 38 -4.17 -18.27 3.60
N THR A 39 -3.66 -19.42 3.17
CA THR A 39 -3.51 -20.62 3.99
C THR A 39 -2.08 -20.78 4.45
N LYS A 40 -1.89 -21.13 5.72
CA LYS A 40 -0.56 -21.45 6.27
C LYS A 40 0.02 -22.67 5.54
N PRO A 41 1.25 -22.60 4.98
CA PRO A 41 1.89 -23.75 4.38
C PRO A 41 2.24 -24.80 5.45
N ALA A 42 2.48 -26.04 5.02
CA ALA A 42 2.98 -27.08 5.91
C ALA A 42 4.41 -26.73 6.36
N GLY A 43 4.66 -26.76 7.67
CA GLY A 43 5.94 -26.41 8.28
C GLY A 43 5.98 -25.00 8.87
N GLU A 44 7.19 -24.47 9.03
CA GLU A 44 7.39 -23.12 9.56
C GLU A 44 6.87 -22.06 8.60
N SER A 45 6.25 -21.01 9.14
CA SER A 45 5.74 -19.88 8.37
C SER A 45 5.76 -18.59 9.18
N GLY A 46 5.92 -17.49 8.48
CA GLY A 46 5.66 -16.14 9.00
C GLY A 46 4.45 -15.52 8.31
N LYS A 47 3.99 -14.40 8.85
CA LYS A 47 2.90 -13.61 8.28
C LYS A 47 3.48 -12.31 7.70
N VAL A 48 3.14 -11.99 6.46
CA VAL A 48 3.43 -10.70 5.84
C VAL A 48 2.13 -9.95 5.68
N THR A 49 2.03 -8.77 6.27
CA THR A 49 0.85 -7.91 6.13
C THR A 49 1.22 -6.65 5.40
N VAL A 50 0.48 -6.33 4.35
CA VAL A 50 0.63 -5.12 3.56
C VAL A 50 -0.59 -4.24 3.79
N VAL A 51 -0.39 -3.02 4.27
CA VAL A 51 -1.43 -2.01 4.47
C VAL A 51 -1.30 -0.92 3.41
N ARG A 52 -2.41 -0.47 2.84
CA ARG A 52 -2.45 0.70 1.98
C ARG A 52 -3.03 1.88 2.75
N ASP A 53 -2.33 3.00 2.67
CA ASP A 53 -2.79 4.26 3.26
C ASP A 53 -4.14 4.70 2.68
N SER A 54 -4.85 5.54 3.45
CA SER A 54 -6.16 6.05 3.04
C SER A 54 -6.02 7.37 2.28
N GLY A 55 -7.13 7.86 1.71
CA GLY A 55 -7.19 9.16 1.04
C GLY A 55 -7.55 9.08 -0.45
N MET A 56 -7.70 10.26 -1.06
CA MET A 56 -8.17 10.43 -2.44
C MET A 56 -7.06 10.33 -3.49
N VAL A 57 -5.80 10.53 -3.08
CA VAL A 57 -4.67 10.52 -4.01
C VAL A 57 -4.40 9.08 -4.44
N GLY A 58 -4.50 8.83 -5.74
CA GLY A 58 -4.36 7.49 -6.31
C GLY A 58 -5.53 6.53 -6.00
N SER A 59 -6.65 7.00 -5.44
CA SER A 59 -7.80 6.14 -5.09
C SER A 59 -8.59 5.63 -6.30
N GLY A 60 -8.37 6.23 -7.48
CA GLY A 60 -9.02 5.80 -8.73
C GLY A 60 -8.50 4.44 -9.26
N CYS A 61 -7.37 3.96 -8.74
CA CYS A 61 -6.81 2.66 -9.08
C CYS A 61 -6.53 1.88 -7.79
N ASP A 62 -7.02 0.64 -7.72
CA ASP A 62 -6.58 -0.29 -6.69
C ASP A 62 -5.10 -0.67 -6.90
N ILE A 63 -4.46 -1.22 -5.87
CA ILE A 63 -3.08 -1.70 -5.97
C ILE A 63 -3.06 -3.20 -5.85
N VAL A 64 -2.48 -3.90 -6.83
CA VAL A 64 -2.21 -5.33 -6.75
C VAL A 64 -0.89 -5.54 -6.04
N VAL A 65 -0.94 -6.33 -4.97
CA VAL A 65 0.24 -6.85 -4.27
C VAL A 65 0.66 -8.15 -4.94
N TYR A 66 1.97 -8.25 -5.18
CA TYR A 66 2.61 -9.43 -5.74
C TYR A 66 3.54 -10.06 -4.70
N VAL A 67 3.60 -11.38 -4.66
CA VAL A 67 4.58 -12.15 -3.88
C VAL A 67 5.32 -13.07 -4.85
N ASP A 68 6.64 -12.90 -4.96
CA ASP A 68 7.49 -13.61 -5.92
C ASP A 68 6.94 -13.58 -7.35
N GLY A 69 6.42 -12.41 -7.75
CA GLY A 69 5.85 -12.18 -9.09
C GLY A 69 4.42 -12.70 -9.29
N ARG A 70 3.83 -13.41 -8.32
CA ARG A 70 2.43 -13.88 -8.38
C ARG A 70 1.50 -12.88 -7.74
N LYS A 71 0.32 -12.66 -8.34
CA LYS A 71 -0.72 -11.78 -7.77
C LYS A 71 -1.23 -12.40 -6.47
N ALA A 72 -1.08 -11.69 -5.37
CA ALA A 72 -1.44 -12.18 -4.04
C ALA A 72 -2.74 -11.56 -3.53
N ALA A 73 -2.93 -10.26 -3.72
CA ALA A 73 -4.18 -9.57 -3.42
C ALA A 73 -4.34 -8.28 -4.23
N LYS A 74 -5.59 -7.83 -4.41
CA LYS A 74 -5.90 -6.44 -4.79
C LYS A 74 -6.26 -5.68 -3.51
N VAL A 75 -5.64 -4.52 -3.30
CA VAL A 75 -5.69 -3.74 -2.07
C VAL A 75 -6.18 -2.33 -2.39
N GLY A 76 -7.38 -2.03 -1.92
CA GLY A 76 -8.00 -0.72 -1.98
C GLY A 76 -7.42 0.25 -0.95
N THR A 77 -7.80 1.53 -1.07
CA THR A 77 -7.42 2.58 -0.12
C THR A 77 -7.89 2.24 1.30
N GLY A 78 -7.02 2.41 2.30
CA GLY A 78 -7.34 2.09 3.70
C GLY A 78 -7.48 0.61 4.04
N GLN A 79 -7.12 -0.31 3.13
CA GLN A 79 -7.23 -1.75 3.35
C GLN A 79 -5.89 -2.42 3.71
N ARG A 80 -5.98 -3.62 4.29
CA ARG A 80 -4.85 -4.50 4.57
C ARG A 80 -5.07 -5.92 4.07
N ALA A 81 -4.01 -6.53 3.56
CA ALA A 81 -3.96 -7.94 3.18
C ALA A 81 -2.83 -8.64 3.94
N SER A 82 -3.08 -9.88 4.37
CA SER A 82 -2.11 -10.73 5.06
C SER A 82 -1.84 -11.99 4.26
N PHE A 83 -0.58 -12.43 4.27
CA PHE A 83 -0.08 -13.58 3.52
C PHE A 83 0.77 -14.46 4.42
N TYR A 84 0.57 -15.78 4.37
CA TYR A 84 1.42 -16.73 5.06
C TYR A 84 2.49 -17.27 4.12
N LEU A 85 3.76 -17.06 4.47
CA LEU A 85 4.91 -17.39 3.64
C LEU A 85 5.92 -18.22 4.44
N PRO A 86 6.67 -19.12 3.79
CA PRO A 86 7.83 -19.75 4.41
C PRO A 86 8.87 -18.72 4.86
N PRO A 87 9.68 -19.01 5.90
CA PRO A 87 10.78 -18.15 6.31
C PRO A 87 11.76 -17.90 5.15
N GLY A 88 12.27 -16.67 5.05
CA GLY A 88 13.19 -16.28 3.98
C GLY A 88 13.02 -14.83 3.57
N ASN A 89 13.40 -14.53 2.32
CA ASN A 89 13.39 -13.18 1.78
C ASN A 89 12.62 -13.07 0.46
N PRO A 90 11.29 -13.36 0.46
CA PRO A 90 10.49 -13.28 -0.75
C PRO A 90 10.39 -11.84 -1.25
N SER A 91 10.12 -11.72 -2.53
CA SER A 91 9.96 -10.46 -3.24
C SER A 91 8.53 -9.97 -3.11
N ILE A 92 8.30 -8.80 -2.51
CA ILE A 92 6.97 -8.18 -2.41
C ILE A 92 6.88 -7.03 -3.40
N GLY A 93 5.92 -7.11 -4.31
CA GLY A 93 5.65 -6.11 -5.33
C GLY A 93 4.34 -5.37 -5.08
N ALA A 94 4.26 -4.13 -5.53
CA ALA A 94 3.03 -3.34 -5.62
C ALA A 94 2.94 -2.72 -7.02
N GLY A 95 1.76 -2.81 -7.64
CA GLY A 95 1.49 -2.22 -8.94
C GLY A 95 0.03 -1.79 -9.06
N LEU A 96 -0.28 -0.83 -9.93
CA LEU A 96 -1.66 -0.41 -10.15
C LEU A 96 -2.48 -1.57 -10.76
N ALA A 97 -3.71 -1.73 -10.29
CA ALA A 97 -4.67 -2.68 -10.79
C ALA A 97 -5.29 -2.15 -12.09
N GLY A 98 -5.13 -2.91 -13.18
CA GLY A 98 -5.90 -2.72 -14.41
C GLY A 98 -5.10 -2.27 -15.62
N SER A 99 -5.83 -1.72 -16.58
CA SER A 99 -5.38 -1.27 -17.90
C SER A 99 -5.90 0.14 -18.19
N GLY A 100 -5.49 0.76 -19.29
CA GLY A 100 -5.93 2.12 -19.62
C GLY A 100 -5.27 3.17 -18.72
N LEU A 101 -6.05 4.02 -18.05
CA LEU A 101 -5.53 5.11 -17.19
C LEU A 101 -4.72 4.62 -15.97
N CYS A 102 -4.99 3.40 -15.51
CA CYS A 102 -4.23 2.73 -14.44
C CYS A 102 -3.09 1.85 -15.00
N GLY A 103 -2.91 1.80 -16.32
CA GLY A 103 -1.88 1.00 -16.99
C GLY A 103 -0.55 1.73 -17.11
N GLY A 104 0.55 0.98 -17.15
CA GLY A 104 1.89 1.51 -17.45
C GLY A 104 2.73 1.92 -16.24
N ALA A 105 2.17 1.95 -15.03
CA ALA A 105 2.96 2.10 -13.82
C ALA A 105 3.85 0.86 -13.59
N ALA A 106 5.15 1.07 -13.41
CA ALA A 106 6.08 0.00 -13.10
C ALA A 106 5.73 -0.64 -11.74
N ILE A 107 5.85 -1.96 -11.65
CA ILE A 107 5.73 -2.68 -10.39
C ILE A 107 6.94 -2.31 -9.52
N ARG A 108 6.67 -1.78 -8.33
CA ARG A 108 7.69 -1.47 -7.33
C ARG A 108 7.85 -2.67 -6.43
N THR A 109 9.09 -3.10 -6.21
CA THR A 109 9.37 -4.36 -5.51
C THR A 109 10.42 -4.15 -4.44
N ILE A 110 10.23 -4.79 -3.30
CA ILE A 110 11.18 -4.82 -2.19
C ILE A 110 11.40 -6.27 -1.72
N SER A 111 12.55 -6.53 -1.11
CA SER A 111 12.76 -7.79 -0.41
C SER A 111 12.07 -7.74 0.95
N ALA A 112 11.17 -8.69 1.21
CA ALA A 112 10.63 -8.87 2.54
C ALA A 112 11.57 -9.71 3.41
N ASN A 113 11.35 -9.68 4.72
CA ASN A 113 11.98 -10.61 5.64
C ASN A 113 10.89 -11.38 6.37
N VAL A 114 10.82 -12.68 6.15
CA VAL A 114 9.83 -13.57 6.77
C VAL A 114 10.55 -14.42 7.81
N GLN A 115 10.10 -14.31 9.05
CA GLN A 115 10.60 -15.09 10.16
C GLN A 115 9.49 -15.99 10.70
N SER A 116 9.85 -17.21 11.08
CA SER A 116 8.91 -18.19 11.63
C SER A 116 8.18 -17.62 12.85
N GLY A 117 6.84 -17.72 12.85
CA GLY A 117 5.97 -17.28 13.94
C GLY A 117 5.85 -15.76 14.12
N LYS A 118 6.48 -14.94 13.27
CA LYS A 118 6.43 -13.48 13.35
C LYS A 118 5.61 -12.85 12.23
N GLU A 119 5.16 -11.62 12.48
CA GLU A 119 4.50 -10.78 11.49
C GLU A 119 5.43 -9.66 11.03
N SER A 120 5.60 -9.54 9.72
CA SER A 120 6.31 -8.45 9.06
C SER A 120 5.31 -7.52 8.40
N LEU A 121 5.42 -6.23 8.68
CA LEU A 121 4.47 -5.22 8.22
C LEU A 121 5.09 -4.34 7.13
N TYR A 122 4.33 -4.10 6.07
CA TYR A 122 4.70 -3.22 4.96
C TYR A 122 3.58 -2.23 4.67
N ARG A 123 3.94 -1.05 4.18
CA ARG A 123 3.01 0.02 3.84
C ARG A 123 3.12 0.38 2.37
N ILE A 124 1.96 0.62 1.77
CA ILE A 124 1.81 1.27 0.48
C ILE A 124 1.26 2.67 0.72
N SER A 125 2.07 3.68 0.45
CA SER A 125 1.70 5.10 0.50
C SER A 125 1.67 5.68 -0.91
N GLY A 126 1.05 6.84 -1.10
CA GLY A 126 1.04 7.51 -2.40
C GLY A 126 0.92 9.01 -2.35
N ASP A 127 1.42 9.66 -3.40
CA ASP A 127 1.34 11.09 -3.64
C ASP A 127 1.10 11.36 -5.15
N MET A 128 1.19 12.62 -5.57
CA MET A 128 1.02 13.02 -6.97
C MET A 128 2.06 12.42 -7.94
N SER A 129 3.20 11.93 -7.43
CA SER A 129 4.26 11.30 -8.21
C SER A 129 4.07 9.80 -8.37
N GLY A 130 3.24 9.17 -7.54
CA GLY A 130 2.90 7.76 -7.62
C GLY A 130 2.72 7.11 -6.26
N PHE A 131 2.95 5.80 -6.19
CA PHE A 131 2.91 5.04 -4.95
C PHE A 131 4.29 4.53 -4.56
N PHE A 132 4.49 4.32 -3.27
CA PHE A 132 5.70 3.79 -2.66
C PHE A 132 5.35 2.55 -1.84
N LEU A 133 6.20 1.53 -1.90
CA LEU A 133 6.10 0.32 -1.09
C LEU A 133 7.34 0.25 -0.19
N GLY A 134 7.12 0.17 1.12
CA GLY A 134 8.22 0.12 2.09
C GLY A 134 7.84 -0.57 3.39
N PRO A 135 8.80 -0.70 4.32
CA PRO A 135 8.52 -1.17 5.68
C PRO A 135 7.47 -0.30 6.35
N TYR A 136 6.63 -0.91 7.19
CA TYR A 136 5.70 -0.14 8.01
C TYR A 136 6.44 0.60 9.12
N VAL A 137 6.14 1.90 9.27
CA VAL A 137 6.60 2.74 10.37
C VAL A 137 5.38 3.26 11.10
N ASP A 138 5.35 3.12 12.42
CA ASP A 138 4.31 3.75 13.24
C ASP A 138 4.73 5.20 13.54
N TYR A 139 3.90 6.16 13.18
CA TYR A 139 4.19 7.60 13.28
C TYR A 139 3.72 8.19 14.62
N GLN A 140 3.77 7.40 15.71
CA GLN A 140 3.33 7.85 17.04
C GLN A 140 4.00 9.15 17.49
#